data_AF-A0A7C5QYT3-F1
#
_entry.id   AF-A0A7C5QYT3-F1
#
_cell.length_a   1.000
_cell.length_b   1.000
_cell.length_c   1.000
_cell.angle_alpha   90.00
_cell.angle_beta   90.00
_cell.angle_gamma   90.00
#
_symmetry.space_group_name_H-M   'P 1'
#
loop_
_entity.id
_entity.type
_entity.pdbx_description
1 polymer ?
#
loop_
_entity_poly.entity_id
_entity_poly.type
_entity_poly.pdbx_seq_one_letter_code
_entity_poly.pdbx_strand_id
1 'polypeptide(L)'
;MRQVIKAGVDVFGKTIYFNDPDGNGAEIYRDRPRGEWPQTQDGGIDMGVGPLDLDALLAEAEQHAQNMPARIQRAKCAQLSLGRSALLHWLARSVIMAATEKRNRP
;
A
#
# COMPACT_ATOMS: atom_id res chain seq x y z
N MET A 1 1.09 14.63 -7.31
CA MET A 1 -0.05 13.89 -7.87
C MET A 1 0.42 12.44 -8.02
N ARG A 2 -0.20 11.44 -7.38
CA ARG A 2 0.26 10.04 -7.49
C ARG A 2 -0.11 9.54 -8.88
N GLN A 3 0.88 9.26 -9.72
CA GLN A 3 0.67 8.81 -11.10
C GLN A 3 1.07 7.34 -11.21
N VAL A 4 0.10 6.48 -11.53
CA VAL A 4 0.38 5.15 -12.05
C VAL A 4 0.91 5.33 -13.47
N ILE A 5 2.09 4.78 -13.73
CA ILE A 5 2.77 4.87 -15.03
C ILE A 5 2.34 3.71 -15.91
N LYS A 6 2.27 2.51 -15.34
CA LYS A 6 1.92 1.28 -16.03
C LYS A 6 1.40 0.26 -15.03
N ALA A 7 0.42 -0.53 -15.44
CA ALA A 7 -0.05 -1.67 -14.66
C ALA A 7 -0.36 -2.84 -15.59
N GLY A 8 -0.14 -4.07 -15.12
CA GLY A 8 -0.32 -5.26 -15.92
C GLY A 8 -0.55 -6.50 -15.08
N VAL A 9 -1.11 -7.51 -15.72
CA VAL A 9 -1.28 -8.86 -15.17
C VAL A 9 -0.60 -9.86 -16.10
N ASP A 10 -0.03 -10.90 -15.50
CA ASP A 10 0.45 -12.06 -16.23
C ASP A 10 -0.01 -13.34 -15.51
N VAL A 11 0.58 -14.47 -15.92
CA VAL A 11 0.26 -15.79 -15.38
C VAL A 11 0.80 -16.01 -13.98
N PHE A 12 1.85 -15.28 -13.62
CA PHE A 12 2.54 -15.40 -12.34
C PHE A 12 1.99 -14.42 -11.32
N GLY A 13 1.37 -13.31 -11.73
CA GLY A 13 0.95 -12.28 -10.79
C GLY A 13 0.42 -11.00 -11.42
N LYS A 14 0.49 -9.93 -10.63
CA LYS A 14 0.07 -8.58 -11.00
C LYS A 14 1.17 -7.57 -10.64
N THR A 15 1.36 -6.57 -11.48
CA THR A 15 2.40 -5.55 -11.31
C THR A 15 1.84 -4.14 -11.48
N ILE A 16 2.31 -3.21 -10.66
CA ILE A 16 1.99 -1.78 -10.74
C ILE A 16 3.28 -0.96 -10.65
N TYR A 17 3.51 -0.12 -11.64
CA TYR A 17 4.58 0.88 -11.69
C TYR A 17 3.99 2.26 -11.45
N PHE A 18 4.58 3.03 -10.53
CA PHE A 18 4.12 4.38 -10.21
C PHE A 18 5.29 5.29 -9.83
N ASN A 19 5.07 6.60 -9.96
CA ASN A 19 5.97 7.59 -9.41
C ASN A 19 5.48 8.06 -8.04
N ASP A 20 6.40 8.15 -7.08
CA ASP A 20 6.14 8.88 -5.86
C ASP A 20 6.05 10.41 -6.13
N PRO A 21 5.64 11.22 -5.14
CA PRO A 21 5.55 12.68 -5.33
C PRO A 21 6.88 13.36 -5.67
N ASP A 22 8.02 12.75 -5.34
CA ASP A 22 9.36 13.27 -5.60
C ASP A 22 9.87 12.83 -6.99
N GLY A 23 9.10 12.02 -7.72
CA GLY A 23 9.44 11.53 -9.05
C GLY A 23 10.27 10.24 -9.04
N ASN A 24 10.41 9.56 -7.90
CA ASN A 24 11.07 8.26 -7.85
C ASN A 24 10.11 7.18 -8.36
N GLY A 25 10.59 6.36 -9.30
CA GLY A 25 9.85 5.20 -9.80
C GLY A 25 9.84 4.08 -8.76
N ALA A 26 8.66 3.53 -8.48
CA ALA A 26 8.46 2.38 -7.62
C ALA A 26 7.62 1.32 -8.32
N GLU A 27 7.87 0.05 -7.94
CA GLU A 27 7.18 -1.12 -8.47
C GLU A 27 6.60 -1.95 -7.32
N ILE A 28 5.34 -2.34 -7.46
CA ILE A 28 4.69 -3.31 -6.59
C ILE A 28 4.34 -4.52 -7.44
N TYR A 29 4.80 -5.68 -6.99
CA TYR A 29 4.50 -6.97 -7.59
C TYR A 29 3.82 -7.88 -6.56
N ARG A 30 2.78 -8.59 -7.00
CA ARG A 30 2.07 -9.59 -6.21
C ARG A 30 1.97 -10.89 -6.97
N ASP A 31 2.56 -11.94 -6.40
CA ASP A 31 2.47 -13.30 -6.93
C ASP A 31 1.07 -13.89 -6.79
N ARG A 32 0.75 -14.72 -7.77
CA ARG A 32 -0.30 -15.71 -7.77
C ARG A 32 0.28 -17.02 -7.20
N PRO A 33 -0.42 -17.69 -6.26
CA PRO A 33 -0.01 -19.01 -5.79
C PRO A 33 0.25 -19.97 -6.96
N ARG A 34 1.30 -20.79 -6.88
CA ARG A 34 1.68 -21.71 -7.96
C ARG A 34 0.56 -22.67 -8.36
N GLY A 35 -0.32 -23.05 -7.43
CA GLY A 35 -1.47 -23.91 -7.71
C GLY A 35 -2.56 -23.27 -8.58
N GLU A 36 -2.51 -21.96 -8.78
CA GLU A 36 -3.47 -21.20 -9.61
C GLU A 36 -2.85 -20.77 -10.96
N TRP A 37 -1.63 -21.24 -11.27
CA TRP A 37 -1.02 -20.98 -12.57
C TRP A 37 -1.76 -21.79 -13.63
N PRO A 38 -2.26 -21.14 -14.71
CA PRO A 38 -3.00 -21.84 -15.74
C PRO A 38 -2.09 -22.84 -16.44
N GLN A 39 -2.58 -24.06 -16.64
CA GLN A 39 -1.84 -25.15 -17.26
C GLN A 39 -2.39 -25.46 -18.64
N THR A 40 -1.50 -25.79 -19.57
CA THR A 40 -1.90 -26.30 -20.89
C THR A 40 -2.29 -27.78 -20.79
N GLN A 41 -2.99 -28.29 -21.80
CA GLN A 41 -3.37 -29.71 -21.87
C GLN A 41 -2.16 -30.65 -21.86
N ASP A 42 -1.00 -30.16 -22.32
CA ASP A 42 0.26 -30.90 -22.36
C ASP A 42 1.09 -30.81 -21.06
N GLY A 43 0.53 -30.20 -20.01
CA GLY A 43 1.19 -30.05 -18.70
C GLY A 43 2.19 -28.89 -18.60
N GLY A 44 2.19 -27.97 -19.57
CA GLY A 44 2.94 -26.72 -19.53
C GLY A 44 2.20 -25.61 -18.79
N ILE A 45 2.79 -24.41 -18.72
CA ILE A 45 2.11 -23.19 -18.24
C ILE A 45 1.52 -22.45 -19.44
N ASP A 46 0.25 -22.09 -19.36
CA ASP A 46 -0.42 -21.31 -20.39
C ASP A 46 -0.05 -19.83 -20.24
N MET A 47 0.90 -19.37 -21.06
CA MET A 47 1.49 -18.04 -20.97
C MET A 47 0.54 -16.95 -21.49
N GLY A 48 0.37 -15.87 -20.73
CA GLY A 48 -0.47 -14.74 -21.11
C GLY A 48 -0.14 -13.46 -20.34
N VAL A 49 -0.35 -12.32 -20.98
CA VAL A 49 -0.19 -10.97 -20.39
C VAL A 49 -1.41 -10.13 -20.76
N GLY A 50 -1.92 -9.35 -19.82
CA GLY A 50 -3.08 -8.47 -20.02
C GLY A 50 -2.99 -7.16 -19.25
N PRO A 51 -3.89 -6.21 -19.52
CA PRO A 51 -4.01 -4.99 -18.73
C PRO A 51 -4.55 -5.30 -17.33
N LEU A 52 -4.07 -4.57 -16.33
CA LEU A 52 -4.67 -4.59 -14.99
C LEU A 52 -5.81 -3.58 -14.93
N ASP A 53 -7.00 -4.04 -14.53
CA ASP A 53 -8.13 -3.16 -14.22
C ASP A 53 -7.86 -2.44 -12.89
N LEU A 54 -7.52 -1.15 -12.99
CA LEU A 54 -7.19 -0.31 -11.84
C LEU A 54 -8.43 0.10 -11.06
N ASP A 55 -9.57 0.30 -11.72
CA ASP A 55 -10.81 0.73 -11.05
C ASP A 55 -11.37 -0.41 -10.20
N ALA A 56 -11.40 -1.63 -10.74
CA ALA A 56 -11.77 -2.82 -9.99
C ALA A 56 -10.83 -3.05 -8.79
N LEU A 57 -9.53 -2.85 -8.96
CA LEU A 57 -8.55 -2.99 -7.88
C LEU A 57 -8.75 -1.94 -6.77
N LEU A 58 -9.06 -0.70 -7.14
CA LEU A 58 -9.36 0.36 -6.17
C LEU A 58 -10.62 0.04 -5.37
N ALA A 59 -11.67 -0.45 -6.03
CA ALA A 59 -12.90 -0.88 -5.36
C ALA A 59 -12.65 -2.02 -4.37
N GLU A 60 -11.83 -3.02 -4.75
CA GLU A 60 -11.42 -4.12 -3.86
C GLU A 60 -10.65 -3.58 -2.63
N ALA A 61 -9.72 -2.64 -2.84
CA ALA A 61 -8.94 -2.03 -1.76
C ALA A 61 -9.81 -1.24 -0.76
N GLU A 62 -10.83 -0.53 -1.25
CA GLU A 62 -11.78 0.19 -0.40
C GLU A 62 -12.61 -0.76 0.45
N GLN A 63 -13.13 -1.84 -0.13
CA GLN A 63 -13.87 -2.88 0.61
C GLN A 63 -12.99 -3.52 1.69
N HIS A 64 -11.74 -3.87 1.34
CA HIS A 64 -10.79 -4.40 2.31
C HIS A 64 -10.51 -3.42 3.45
N ALA A 65 -10.35 -2.13 3.16
CA ALA A 65 -10.13 -1.10 4.18
C ALA A 65 -11.32 -0.95 5.13
N GLN A 66 -12.55 -1.04 4.62
CA GLN A 66 -13.77 -1.02 5.44
C GLN A 66 -13.83 -2.22 6.39
N ASN A 67 -13.34 -3.38 5.95
CA ASN A 67 -13.33 -4.63 6.71
C ASN A 67 -12.11 -4.79 7.63
N MET A 68 -11.18 -3.82 7.69
CA MET A 68 -10.04 -3.88 8.59
C MET A 68 -10.45 -3.64 10.06
N PRO A 69 -9.92 -4.40 11.03
CA PRO A 69 -10.24 -4.20 12.45
C PRO A 69 -9.83 -2.81 12.94
N ALA A 70 -10.62 -2.24 13.85
CA ALA A 70 -10.53 -0.84 14.32
C ALA A 70 -9.14 -0.39 14.82
N ARG A 71 -8.26 -1.33 15.22
CA ARG A 71 -6.87 -1.00 15.60
C ARG A 71 -6.05 -0.46 14.43
N ILE A 72 -6.35 -0.88 13.20
CA ILE A 72 -5.66 -0.46 11.96
C ILE A 72 -6.32 0.81 11.39
N GLN A 73 -7.64 0.98 11.56
CA GLN A 73 -8.38 2.17 11.11
C GLN A 73 -7.97 3.47 11.82
N ARG A 74 -7.53 3.40 13.10
CA ARG A 74 -7.12 4.59 13.88
C ARG A 74 -5.90 5.34 13.31
N ALA A 75 -5.14 4.75 12.40
CA ALA A 75 -4.04 5.44 11.72
C ALA A 75 -4.51 6.41 10.63
N LYS A 76 -5.77 6.33 10.15
CA LYS A 76 -6.25 7.15 9.02
C LYS A 76 -7.01 8.42 9.44
N CYS A 77 -7.55 8.49 10.67
CA CYS A 77 -8.30 9.68 11.11
C CYS A 77 -7.43 10.77 11.75
N ALA A 78 -6.26 10.45 12.32
CA ALA A 78 -5.41 11.43 12.99
C ALA A 78 -4.51 12.24 12.03
N GLN A 79 -4.38 11.81 10.77
CA GLN A 79 -3.36 12.35 9.85
C GLN A 79 -3.94 13.15 8.67
N LEU A 80 -5.26 13.19 8.51
CA LEU A 80 -5.93 13.88 7.39
C LEU A 80 -6.63 15.21 7.79
N SER A 81 -6.53 15.66 9.05
CA SER A 81 -7.12 16.96 9.48
C SER A 81 -6.12 18.02 9.93
N LEU A 82 -4.81 17.76 9.91
CA LEU A 82 -3.80 18.71 10.38
C LEU A 82 -2.95 19.20 9.20
N GLY A 83 -3.37 20.35 8.67
CA GLY A 83 -2.59 21.15 7.74
C GLY A 83 -1.15 21.37 8.24
N ARG A 84 -0.26 21.64 7.29
CA ARG A 84 1.23 21.65 7.40
C ARG A 84 1.86 22.38 8.60
N SER A 85 1.10 23.11 9.42
CA SER A 85 1.60 23.81 10.61
C SER A 85 1.64 22.95 11.87
N ALA A 86 0.79 21.92 11.99
CA ALA A 86 0.66 21.19 13.26
C ALA A 86 1.54 19.94 13.38
N LEU A 87 2.10 19.43 12.28
CA LEU A 87 3.02 18.29 12.29
C LEU A 87 4.35 18.64 12.99
N LEU A 88 4.82 19.88 12.85
CA LEU A 88 6.01 20.40 13.55
C LEU A 88 5.76 20.58 15.05
N HIS A 89 4.56 21.06 15.43
CA HIS A 89 4.18 21.16 16.84
C HIS A 89 4.00 19.79 17.53
N TRP A 90 3.50 18.79 16.80
CA TRP A 90 3.32 17.44 17.33
C TRP A 90 4.66 16.70 17.48
N LEU A 91 5.55 16.77 16.49
CA LEU A 91 6.90 16.18 16.61
C LEU A 91 7.71 16.81 17.75
N ALA A 92 7.60 18.13 17.95
CA ALA A 92 8.29 18.83 19.04
C ALA A 92 7.80 18.40 20.43
N ARG A 93 6.51 18.10 20.61
CA ARG A 93 5.97 17.62 21.91
C ARG A 93 6.26 16.14 22.18
N SER A 94 6.23 15.28 21.16
CA SER A 94 6.47 13.85 21.32
C SER A 94 7.91 13.53 21.74
N VAL A 95 8.89 14.34 21.31
CA VAL A 95 10.29 14.22 21.75
C VAL A 95 10.47 14.69 23.20
N ILE A 96 9.71 15.69 23.66
CA ILE A 96 9.81 16.23 25.02
C ILE A 96 9.17 15.29 26.06
N MET A 97 8.06 14.61 25.74
CA MET A 97 7.40 13.68 26.67
C MET A 97 8.18 12.36 26.84
N ALA A 98 8.79 11.83 25.78
CA ALA A 98 9.60 10.61 25.86
C ALA A 98 10.89 10.80 26.69
N ALA A 99 11.38 12.04 26.81
CA ALA A 99 12.56 12.37 27.63
C ALA A 99 12.23 12.53 29.12
N THR A 100 10.99 12.85 29.50
CA THR A 100 10.61 13.03 30.91
C THR A 100 10.29 11.70 31.59
N GLU A 101 9.79 10.71 30.85
CA GLU A 101 9.40 9.40 31.38
C GLU A 101 10.60 8.47 31.65
N LYS A 102 11.76 8.72 31.01
CA LYS A 102 13.02 8.02 31.34
C LYS A 102 13.72 8.53 32.60
N ARG A 103 13.38 9.74 33.09
CA ARG A 103 14.07 10.37 34.24
C ARG A 103 13.38 10.11 35.59
N ASN A 104 12.18 9.54 35.61
CA ASN A 104 11.38 9.40 36.84
C ASN A 104 10.82 7.99 37.08
N ARG A 105 11.52 6.95 36.59
CA ARG A 105 11.31 5.59 37.12
C ARG A 105 12.13 5.46 38.42
N PRO A 106 11.56 4.96 39.53
CA PRO A 106 12.35 4.55 40.68
C PRO A 106 13.28 3.39 40.34
#